data_AF-A0A1Y0IIA1-F1
#
_entry.id   AF-A0A1Y0IIA1-F1
#
_cell.length_a   1.000
_cell.length_b   1.000
_cell.length_c   1.000
_cell.angle_alpha   90.00
_cell.angle_beta   90.00
_cell.angle_gamma   90.00
#
_symmetry.space_group_name_H-M   'P 1'
#
loop_
_entity.id
_entity.type
_entity.pdbx_description
1 polymer ?
#
loop_
_entity_poly.entity_id
_entity_poly.type
_entity_poly.pdbx_seq_one_letter_code
_entity_poly.pdbx_strand_id
1 'polypeptide(L)'
;MVNHYSIAAIGFFTATFTIAGEKNSSPVIPVSINSVETHQISENLVRIIQYNMELEPKLDIEMFTAPGMDFKQLQSIQEIDLGKEKINFANSSGTYIEGISVEDTMIHFDIDHYYLEGGSIAISCQIKVAQEIGTPKCVEKE
;
A
#
# COMPACT_ATOMS: atom_id res chain seq x y z
N MET A 1 -78.91 22.41 -29.12
CA MET A 1 -77.50 22.20 -29.49
C MET A 1 -76.78 21.69 -28.26
N VAL A 2 -76.44 20.40 -28.26
CA VAL A 2 -75.84 19.68 -27.11
C VAL A 2 -74.35 19.61 -27.39
N ASN A 3 -73.52 20.28 -26.58
CA ASN A 3 -72.07 20.19 -26.71
C ASN A 3 -71.52 19.24 -25.64
N HIS A 4 -70.93 18.15 -26.12
CA HIS A 4 -70.25 17.12 -25.35
C HIS A 4 -68.91 17.68 -24.82
N TYR A 5 -68.67 17.55 -23.52
CA TYR A 5 -67.33 17.71 -22.95
C TYR A 5 -66.73 16.32 -22.74
N SER A 6 -65.68 16.00 -23.52
CA SER A 6 -64.86 14.82 -23.32
C SER A 6 -63.93 15.04 -22.12
N ILE A 7 -63.99 14.14 -21.14
CA ILE A 7 -63.08 14.08 -20.00
C ILE A 7 -61.83 13.32 -20.46
N ALA A 8 -60.71 14.03 -20.61
CA ALA A 8 -59.41 13.40 -20.83
C ALA A 8 -58.87 12.88 -19.48
N ALA A 9 -58.83 11.56 -19.32
CA ALA A 9 -58.22 10.91 -18.17
C ALA A 9 -56.69 11.02 -18.26
N ILE A 10 -56.08 11.79 -17.35
CA ILE A 10 -54.63 11.89 -17.21
C ILE A 10 -54.18 10.71 -16.33
N GLY A 11 -53.63 9.68 -16.97
CA GLY A 11 -53.02 8.54 -16.29
C GLY A 11 -51.71 8.95 -15.62
N PHE A 12 -51.68 8.92 -14.29
CA PHE A 12 -50.49 9.19 -13.48
C PHE A 12 -49.67 7.89 -13.37
N PHE A 13 -48.63 7.74 -14.20
CA PHE A 13 -47.70 6.60 -14.13
C PHE A 13 -46.61 6.91 -13.10
N THR A 14 -46.77 6.43 -11.86
CA THR A 14 -45.70 6.49 -10.85
C THR A 14 -44.68 5.38 -11.14
N ALA A 15 -43.56 5.74 -11.76
CA ALA A 15 -42.40 4.87 -11.88
C ALA A 15 -41.71 4.75 -10.52
N THR A 16 -41.88 3.61 -9.83
CA THR A 16 -41.11 3.27 -8.64
C THR A 16 -39.70 2.87 -9.05
N PHE A 17 -38.72 3.73 -8.79
CA PHE A 17 -37.30 3.40 -8.89
C PHE A 17 -36.93 2.50 -7.70
N THR A 18 -36.74 1.22 -7.95
CA THR A 18 -36.13 0.30 -6.98
C THR A 18 -34.61 0.49 -7.04
N ILE A 19 -34.04 1.18 -6.06
CA ILE A 19 -32.58 1.21 -5.89
C ILE A 19 -32.18 -0.16 -5.34
N ALA A 20 -31.63 -1.01 -6.21
CA ALA A 20 -30.94 -2.21 -5.76
C ALA A 20 -29.69 -1.75 -5.01
N GLY A 21 -29.70 -1.87 -3.67
CA GLY A 21 -28.51 -1.63 -2.87
C GLY A 21 -27.48 -2.71 -3.19
N GLU A 22 -26.44 -2.36 -3.94
CA GLU A 22 -25.25 -3.19 -4.04
C GLU A 22 -24.68 -3.38 -2.64
N LYS A 23 -24.54 -4.64 -2.22
CA LYS A 23 -23.83 -4.97 -1.00
C LYS A 23 -22.37 -4.60 -1.21
N ASN A 24 -21.95 -3.46 -0.67
CA ASN A 24 -20.55 -3.10 -0.54
C ASN A 24 -19.86 -4.17 0.32
N SER A 25 -19.22 -5.15 -0.31
CA SER A 25 -18.24 -5.99 0.37
C SER A 25 -17.04 -5.11 0.69
N SER A 26 -16.75 -4.90 1.97
CA SER A 26 -15.54 -4.19 2.37
C SER A 26 -14.32 -4.89 1.76
N PRO A 27 -13.34 -4.15 1.24
CA PRO A 27 -12.13 -4.75 0.69
C PRO A 27 -11.46 -5.61 1.78
N VAL A 28 -11.22 -6.89 1.46
CA VAL A 28 -10.54 -7.83 2.35
C VAL A 28 -9.05 -7.75 2.04
N ILE A 29 -8.27 -7.18 2.96
CA ILE A 29 -6.81 -7.22 2.88
C ILE A 29 -6.38 -8.67 3.19
N PRO A 30 -5.56 -9.31 2.33
CA PRO A 30 -5.01 -10.63 2.63
C PRO A 30 -4.28 -10.65 3.97
N VAL A 31 -4.37 -11.76 4.72
CA VAL A 31 -3.72 -11.89 6.04
C VAL A 31 -2.20 -11.75 6.02
N SER A 32 -1.58 -11.93 4.85
CA SER A 32 -0.15 -11.73 4.66
C SER A 32 0.24 -10.26 4.52
N ILE A 33 -0.72 -9.34 4.35
CA ILE A 33 -0.47 -7.90 4.24
C ILE A 33 -0.88 -7.22 5.55
N ASN A 34 0.05 -6.50 6.15
CA ASN A 34 -0.18 -5.71 7.35
C ASN A 34 -0.75 -4.33 7.00
N SER A 35 -0.11 -3.63 6.05
CA SER A 35 -0.53 -2.29 5.63
C SER A 35 -0.21 -2.03 4.16
N VAL A 36 -0.97 -1.10 3.58
CA VAL A 36 -0.74 -0.55 2.24
C VAL A 36 -0.92 0.95 2.30
N GLU A 37 0.13 1.68 1.93
CA GLU A 37 0.11 3.13 1.82
C GLU A 37 0.37 3.56 0.39
N THR A 38 -0.22 4.67 -0.04
CA THR A 38 0.01 5.22 -1.39
C THR A 38 0.33 6.70 -1.29
N HIS A 39 1.44 7.08 -1.92
CA HIS A 39 2.02 8.41 -1.86
C HIS A 39 2.27 8.92 -3.28
N GLN A 40 2.00 10.20 -3.54
CA GLN A 40 2.42 10.83 -4.78
C GLN A 40 3.82 11.41 -4.58
N ILE A 41 4.80 10.89 -5.31
CA ILE A 41 6.20 11.34 -5.26
C ILE A 41 6.59 11.84 -6.65
N SER A 42 6.74 13.16 -6.78
CA SER A 42 6.90 13.83 -8.07
C SER A 42 5.77 13.48 -9.05
N GLU A 43 6.09 12.92 -10.23
CA GLU A 43 5.13 12.50 -11.25
C GLU A 43 4.75 11.01 -11.17
N ASN A 44 5.15 10.32 -10.10
CA ASN A 44 4.84 8.90 -9.90
C ASN A 44 3.91 8.72 -8.69
N LEU A 45 3.10 7.66 -8.75
CA LEU A 45 2.40 7.14 -7.59
C LEU A 45 3.18 5.96 -7.04
N VAL A 46 3.47 6.00 -5.75
CA VAL A 46 4.28 5.00 -5.06
C VAL A 46 3.44 4.32 -4.02
N ARG A 47 3.36 3.00 -4.08
CA ARG A 47 2.62 2.17 -3.14
C ARG A 47 3.60 1.38 -2.30
N ILE A 48 3.51 1.52 -0.99
CA ILE A 48 4.34 0.82 -0.03
C ILE A 48 3.46 -0.25 0.63
N ILE A 49 3.87 -1.51 0.55
CA ILE A 49 3.12 -2.67 1.01
C ILE A 49 3.96 -3.36 2.09
N GLN A 50 3.56 -3.19 3.34
CA GLN A 50 4.16 -3.88 4.46
C GLN A 50 3.46 -5.22 4.65
N TYR A 51 4.21 -6.30 4.57
CA TYR A 51 3.68 -7.63 4.83
C TYR A 51 3.71 -7.95 6.33
N ASN A 52 2.94 -8.95 6.72
CA ASN A 52 3.01 -9.53 8.05
C ASN A 52 4.39 -10.18 8.20
N MET A 53 5.23 -9.61 9.06
CA MET A 53 6.62 -10.03 9.16
C MET A 53 6.81 -11.43 9.77
N GLU A 54 5.81 -12.01 10.41
CA GLU A 54 5.85 -13.39 10.91
C GLU A 54 5.51 -14.40 9.81
N LEU A 55 4.68 -14.02 8.82
CA LEU A 55 4.21 -14.91 7.76
C LEU A 55 4.99 -14.73 6.45
N GLU A 56 5.29 -13.49 6.09
CA GLU A 56 5.95 -13.10 4.85
C GLU A 56 6.86 -11.88 5.13
N PRO A 57 8.08 -12.10 5.67
CA PRO A 57 8.98 -11.03 6.14
C PRO A 57 9.56 -10.23 4.97
N LYS A 58 8.79 -9.27 4.47
CA LYS A 58 9.17 -8.40 3.36
C LYS A 58 8.46 -7.04 3.37
N LEU A 59 9.07 -6.10 2.66
CA LEU A 59 8.50 -4.81 2.31
C LEU A 59 8.55 -4.65 0.79
N ASP A 60 7.40 -4.42 0.16
CA ASP A 60 7.33 -4.15 -1.28
C ASP A 60 7.07 -2.66 -1.51
N ILE A 61 7.78 -2.08 -2.47
CA ILE A 61 7.58 -0.72 -2.95
C ILE A 61 7.30 -0.79 -4.45
N GLU A 62 6.13 -0.35 -4.85
CA GLU A 62 5.71 -0.31 -6.24
C GLU A 62 5.65 1.13 -6.73
N MET A 63 6.00 1.34 -7.99
CA MET A 63 5.94 2.63 -8.65
C MET A 63 5.05 2.53 -9.89
N PHE A 64 4.17 3.51 -10.05
CA PHE A 64 3.27 3.69 -11.18
C PHE A 64 3.47 5.09 -11.78
N THR A 65 3.26 5.23 -13.10
CA THR A 65 3.15 6.56 -13.72
C THR A 65 1.91 7.29 -13.19
N ALA A 66 1.97 8.61 -13.05
CA ALA A 66 0.79 9.44 -12.83
C ALA A 66 0.62 10.42 -14.00
N PRO A 67 -0.63 10.67 -14.47
CA PRO A 67 -1.90 10.11 -14.02
C PRO A 67 -2.25 8.74 -14.64
N GLY A 68 -1.41 8.20 -15.53
CA GLY A 68 -1.72 6.99 -16.33
C GLY A 68 -1.89 5.69 -15.54
N MET A 69 -1.36 5.61 -14.32
CA MET A 69 -1.36 4.42 -13.46
C MET A 69 -0.65 3.20 -14.08
N ASP A 70 0.23 3.42 -15.05
CA ASP A 70 0.99 2.33 -15.65
C ASP A 70 2.05 1.85 -14.66
N PHE A 71 2.11 0.55 -14.41
CA PHE A 71 3.16 -0.04 -13.58
C PHE A 71 4.55 0.23 -14.18
N LYS A 72 5.47 0.76 -13.37
CA LYS A 72 6.86 1.02 -13.75
C LYS A 72 7.83 0.03 -13.13
N GLN A 73 7.73 -0.17 -11.82
CA GLN A 73 8.75 -0.90 -11.06
C GLN A 73 8.17 -1.47 -9.77
N LEU A 74 8.72 -2.61 -9.35
CA LEU A 74 8.57 -3.20 -8.01
C LEU A 74 9.97 -3.38 -7.41
N GLN A 75 10.14 -2.95 -6.17
CA GLN A 75 11.29 -3.27 -5.34
C GLN A 75 10.81 -4.05 -4.12
N SER A 76 11.16 -5.33 -4.07
CA SER A 76 10.92 -6.18 -2.89
C SER A 76 12.15 -6.18 -1.99
N ILE A 77 11.93 -5.98 -0.70
CA ILE A 77 12.97 -5.91 0.33
C ILE A 77 12.71 -7.03 1.32
N GLN A 78 13.54 -8.08 1.23
CA GLN A 78 13.57 -9.23 2.15
C GLN A 78 14.93 -9.35 2.86
N GLU A 79 15.89 -8.55 2.38
CA GLU A 79 17.25 -8.48 2.86
C GLU A 79 17.74 -7.05 2.69
N ILE A 80 18.59 -6.60 3.60
CA ILE A 80 19.29 -5.32 3.51
C ILE A 80 20.80 -5.51 3.75
N ASP A 81 21.59 -4.58 3.21
CA ASP A 81 22.99 -4.46 3.53
C ASP A 81 23.18 -3.51 4.72
N LEU A 82 23.88 -3.97 5.77
CA LEU A 82 24.28 -3.18 6.93
C LEU A 82 25.81 -3.17 7.03
N GLY A 83 26.44 -2.17 6.41
CA GLY A 83 27.90 -2.11 6.31
C GLY A 83 28.47 -3.26 5.47
N LYS A 84 29.02 -4.30 6.12
CA LYS A 84 29.54 -5.52 5.46
C LYS A 84 28.65 -6.75 5.71
N GLU A 85 27.62 -6.61 6.52
CA GLU A 85 26.70 -7.67 6.88
C GLU A 85 25.45 -7.60 5.99
N LYS A 86 24.84 -8.75 5.74
CA LYS A 86 23.53 -8.89 5.11
C LYS A 86 22.53 -9.35 6.15
N ILE A 87 21.50 -8.56 6.37
CA ILE A 87 20.42 -8.88 7.29
C ILE A 87 19.26 -9.44 6.47
N ASN A 88 19.07 -10.75 6.54
CA ASN A 88 17.96 -11.44 5.89
C ASN A 88 16.79 -11.55 6.87
N PHE A 89 15.63 -11.00 6.51
CA PHE A 89 14.50 -10.91 7.44
C PHE A 89 13.94 -12.28 7.83
N ALA A 90 14.03 -13.28 6.94
CA ALA A 90 13.58 -14.64 7.20
C ALA A 90 14.55 -15.45 8.08
N ASN A 91 15.83 -15.06 8.15
CA ASN A 91 16.84 -15.71 8.98
C ASN A 91 16.94 -15.03 10.36
N SER A 92 15.83 -14.99 11.09
CA SER A 92 15.72 -14.27 12.35
C SER A 92 14.82 -15.01 13.35
N SER A 93 14.98 -14.70 14.64
CA SER A 93 13.99 -15.02 15.67
C SER A 93 12.77 -14.09 15.58
N GLY A 94 12.92 -12.98 14.87
CA GLY A 94 11.89 -11.99 14.61
C GLY A 94 12.50 -10.80 13.87
N THR A 95 11.78 -10.26 12.89
CA THR A 95 12.11 -8.99 12.24
C THR A 95 10.84 -8.17 12.18
N TYR A 96 10.90 -6.90 12.58
CA TYR A 96 9.75 -6.02 12.63
C TYR A 96 10.07 -4.72 11.91
N ILE A 97 9.08 -4.19 11.19
CA ILE A 97 9.16 -2.85 10.59
C ILE A 97 8.28 -1.95 11.45
N GLU A 98 8.93 -1.10 12.24
CA GLU A 98 8.29 -0.33 13.33
C GLU A 98 7.68 1.00 12.85
N GLY A 99 8.11 1.50 11.70
CA GLY A 99 7.57 2.72 11.12
C GLY A 99 8.01 2.90 9.68
N ILE A 100 7.12 3.48 8.88
CA ILE A 100 7.38 3.90 7.50
C ILE A 100 6.94 5.36 7.38
N SER A 101 7.76 6.20 6.78
CA SER A 101 7.42 7.58 6.47
C SER A 101 7.97 7.98 5.11
N VAL A 102 7.35 8.99 4.51
CA VAL A 102 7.75 9.53 3.22
C VAL A 102 8.01 11.02 3.37
N GLU A 103 9.23 11.45 3.05
CA GLU A 103 9.65 12.85 3.05
C GLU A 103 10.26 13.19 1.69
N ASP A 104 9.65 14.13 0.97
CA ASP A 104 10.00 14.50 -0.40
C ASP A 104 10.09 13.31 -1.38
N THR A 105 11.31 12.82 -1.60
CA THR A 105 11.65 11.72 -2.51
C THR A 105 12.29 10.54 -1.77
N MET A 106 12.21 10.55 -0.45
CA MET A 106 12.82 9.55 0.43
C MET A 106 11.73 8.79 1.18
N ILE A 107 11.81 7.47 1.14
CA ILE A 107 11.05 6.59 2.00
C ILE A 107 11.97 6.19 3.14
N HIS A 108 11.57 6.49 4.38
CA HIS A 108 12.27 6.13 5.59
C HIS A 108 11.53 4.98 6.28
N PHE A 109 12.27 4.00 6.77
CA PHE A 109 11.69 2.92 7.56
C PHE A 109 12.71 2.35 8.53
N ASP A 110 12.21 1.87 9.65
CA ASP A 110 13.03 1.34 10.73
C ASP A 110 12.75 -0.14 10.93
N ILE A 111 13.81 -0.90 11.21
CA ILE A 111 13.76 -2.34 11.40
C ILE A 111 14.32 -2.70 12.77
N ASP A 112 13.58 -3.47 13.52
CA ASP A 112 14.10 -4.20 14.69
C ASP A 112 14.34 -5.66 14.27
N HIS A 113 15.59 -6.10 14.35
CA HIS A 113 15.99 -7.45 13.96
C HIS A 113 16.54 -8.22 15.15
N TYR A 114 16.01 -9.41 15.39
CA TYR A 114 16.40 -10.32 16.46
C TYR A 114 17.06 -11.56 15.88
N TYR A 115 18.33 -11.78 16.20
CA TYR A 115 19.11 -12.89 15.65
C TYR A 115 18.68 -14.24 16.25
N LEU A 116 18.87 -15.33 15.49
CA LEU A 116 18.58 -16.70 15.96
C LEU A 116 19.45 -17.12 17.16
N GLU A 117 20.71 -16.71 17.15
CA GLU A 117 21.69 -17.02 18.20
C GLU A 117 21.59 -16.07 19.42
N GLY A 118 20.60 -15.16 19.41
CA GLY A 118 20.40 -14.14 20.41
C GLY A 118 21.06 -12.79 20.07
N GLY A 119 20.62 -11.75 20.78
CA GLY A 119 20.94 -10.36 20.46
C GLY A 119 19.92 -9.74 19.51
N SER A 120 19.98 -8.42 19.40
CA SER A 120 19.10 -7.63 18.54
C SER A 120 19.83 -6.40 18.03
N ILE A 121 19.36 -5.88 16.91
CA ILE A 121 19.85 -4.63 16.33
C ILE A 121 18.66 -3.80 15.82
N ALA A 122 18.73 -2.50 16.09
CA ALA A 122 17.80 -1.52 15.53
C ALA A 122 18.47 -0.85 14.33
N ILE A 123 17.77 -0.78 13.21
CA ILE A 123 18.32 -0.32 11.93
C ILE A 123 17.41 0.75 11.36
N SER A 124 17.98 1.84 10.86
CA SER A 124 17.25 2.85 10.10
C SER A 124 17.66 2.79 8.64
N CYS A 125 16.66 2.70 7.76
CA CYS A 125 16.84 2.60 6.33
C CYS A 125 16.17 3.75 5.60
N GLN A 126 16.76 4.12 4.47
CA GLN A 126 16.16 5.09 3.55
C GLN A 126 16.30 4.64 2.10
N ILE A 127 15.27 4.91 1.30
CA ILE A 127 15.20 4.59 -0.13
C ILE A 127 14.86 5.86 -0.88
N LYS A 128 15.69 6.19 -1.88
CA LYS A 128 15.40 7.29 -2.80
C LYS A 128 14.46 6.81 -3.91
N VAL A 129 13.41 7.58 -4.16
CA VAL A 129 12.45 7.39 -5.24
C VAL A 129 12.57 8.56 -6.21
N ALA A 130 13.03 8.30 -7.43
CA ALA A 130 13.14 9.31 -8.48
C ALA A 130 12.56 8.79 -9.79
N GLN A 131 13.38 8.67 -10.85
CA GLN A 131 12.95 8.00 -12.07
C GLN A 131 12.75 6.49 -11.86
N GLU A 132 13.49 5.93 -10.91
CA GLU A 132 13.46 4.54 -10.43
C GLU A 132 13.46 4.51 -8.89
N ILE A 133 13.07 3.36 -8.33
CA ILE A 133 13.22 3.03 -6.91
C ILE A 133 14.67 2.60 -6.68
N GLY A 134 15.37 3.30 -5.79
CA GLY A 134 16.75 2.96 -5.41
C GLY A 134 16.85 1.79 -4.44
N THR A 135 18.08 1.32 -4.20
CA THR A 135 18.39 0.33 -3.18
C THR A 135 18.31 0.96 -1.77
N PRO A 136 17.83 0.23 -0.75
CA PRO A 136 17.88 0.69 0.64
C PRO A 136 19.30 1.02 1.08
N LYS A 137 19.46 2.15 1.76
CA LYS A 137 20.68 2.50 2.49
C LYS A 137 20.37 2.47 3.97
N CYS A 138 21.03 1.58 4.70
CA CYS A 138 20.72 1.29 6.09
C CYS A 138 21.92 1.55 6.99
N VAL A 139 21.63 1.99 8.22
CA VAL A 139 22.60 2.21 9.30
C VAL A 139 22.03 1.69 10.61
N GLU A 140 22.89 1.26 11.53
CA GLU A 140 22.48 0.95 12.89
C GLU A 140 21.99 2.23 13.57
N LYS A 141 20.88 2.12 14.31
CA LYS A 141 20.40 3.22 15.16
C LYS A 141 21.20 3.26 16.45
N GLU A 142 21.72 4.44 16.78
CA GLU A 142 22.35 4.73 18.08
C GLU A 142 21.35 4.75 19.24
#